data_AF-A0A964PIJ9-F1
#
_entry.id   AF-A0A964PIJ9-F1
#
_cell.length_a   1.000
_cell.length_b   1.000
_cell.length_c   1.000
_cell.angle_alpha   90.00
_cell.angle_beta   90.00
_cell.angle_gamma   90.00
#
_symmetry.space_group_name_H-M   'P 1'
#
loop_
_entity.id
_entity.type
_entity.pdbx_description
1 polymer ?
#
loop_
_entity_poly.entity_id
_entity_poly.type
_entity_poly.pdbx_seq_one_letter_code
_entity_poly.pdbx_strand_id
1 'polypeptide(L)'
;MGKIAGQRLGKAEDLSQENHRKWVDDWKVRGLFQGCQCYIDAKLFSFTTEIPVSDAPFVAPPVSGSAVPIAARGANLVLAAPPSPAYAIPVLAAVLGRTPDTRSHPLLLLVPESALAPWAEAAASAAHSIGKVAAQGPTPARAGHHLVGQRVDCLVTTGAVAAELIRRSALPVAELSGVVVAWPELEADDDRFVAVFADLPKETQRVVITADPERTAPFVERYAWRAAVAGPLGAEPAERLARIRVATVGWDHRPQALGSLVDALDLDQVAVWCADPSTVGPVTARLASHGVSVGPADVTIYYDLPTPDVLATADPARSVLLMPPGTEHYVSRLVIKREPINLRGTVDEAERAMAADRRVIRHRIEAGTDRAAFATVAPLLDQYPASEIVMALQSLWTVAKAATPAPTTGPSIRPMPPARPTMPKVWAGVGNKEGVTVGEWMAFLSIDLGISREKFGRVDIKDSFTLIEFGAEDTAAEAAEKLAGRTFKGRRLTARVDRGAKPPRRAP
;
A
#
# COMPACT_ATOMS: atom_id res chain seq x y z
N MET A 1 14.09 -55.04 31.30
CA MET A 1 14.04 -53.57 31.13
C MET A 1 13.37 -53.29 29.79
N GLY A 2 12.24 -52.58 29.77
CA GLY A 2 11.51 -52.25 28.54
C GLY A 2 10.03 -52.60 28.61
N LYS A 3 9.24 -51.79 29.32
CA LYS A 3 7.76 -51.74 29.20
C LYS A 3 7.09 -50.58 29.97
N ILE A 4 7.74 -49.42 30.14
CA ILE A 4 7.16 -48.28 30.89
C ILE A 4 7.09 -46.97 30.06
N ALA A 5 7.68 -46.88 28.87
CA ALA A 5 7.72 -45.64 28.10
C ALA A 5 6.43 -45.33 27.28
N GLY A 6 5.54 -46.30 27.04
CA GLY A 6 4.39 -46.13 26.14
C GLY A 6 3.13 -45.51 26.74
N GLN A 7 2.98 -45.46 28.07
CA GLN A 7 1.73 -45.02 28.71
C GLN A 7 1.69 -43.53 29.12
N ARG A 8 2.82 -42.81 29.07
CA ARG A 8 2.87 -41.39 29.44
C ARG A 8 2.61 -40.42 28.27
N LEU A 9 2.80 -40.85 27.02
CA LEU A 9 2.55 -40.03 25.82
C LEU A 9 1.05 -39.91 25.51
N GLY A 10 0.30 -41.02 25.54
CA GLY A 10 -1.15 -41.00 25.27
C GLY A 10 -1.97 -40.17 26.26
N LYS A 11 -1.56 -40.11 27.54
CA LYS A 11 -2.24 -39.28 28.55
C LYS A 11 -2.02 -37.78 28.34
N ALA A 12 -0.89 -37.35 27.75
CA ALA A 12 -0.62 -35.95 27.49
C ALA A 12 -1.41 -35.42 26.28
N GLU A 13 -1.58 -36.26 25.25
CA GLU A 13 -2.42 -35.95 24.08
C GLU A 13 -3.91 -35.92 24.43
N ASP A 14 -4.40 -36.88 25.22
CA ASP A 14 -5.79 -36.90 25.68
C ASP A 14 -6.13 -35.68 26.57
N LEU A 15 -5.21 -35.29 27.47
CA LEU A 15 -5.35 -34.08 28.29
C LEU A 15 -5.30 -32.79 27.44
N SER A 16 -4.56 -32.78 26.33
CA SER A 16 -4.53 -31.64 25.41
C SER A 16 -5.84 -31.52 24.64
N GLN A 17 -6.41 -32.64 24.17
CA GLN A 17 -7.68 -32.64 23.44
C GLN A 17 -8.89 -32.34 24.32
N GLU A 18 -8.92 -32.88 25.54
CA GLU A 18 -10.02 -32.64 26.48
C GLU A 18 -10.03 -31.18 26.99
N ASN A 19 -8.85 -30.60 27.23
CA ASN A 19 -8.72 -29.17 27.52
C ASN A 19 -9.08 -28.30 26.32
N HIS A 20 -8.74 -28.71 25.10
CA HIS A 20 -9.11 -27.99 23.88
C HIS A 20 -10.64 -27.97 23.67
N ARG A 21 -11.31 -29.10 23.92
CA ARG A 21 -12.76 -29.24 23.76
C ARG A 21 -13.52 -28.41 24.80
N LYS A 22 -13.07 -28.45 26.05
CA LYS A 22 -13.62 -27.62 27.13
C LYS A 22 -13.38 -26.12 26.90
N TRP A 23 -12.28 -25.76 26.22
CA TRP A 23 -11.93 -24.39 25.84
C TRP A 23 -12.79 -23.84 24.68
N VAL A 24 -13.09 -24.68 23.69
CA VAL A 24 -14.01 -24.34 22.58
C VAL A 24 -15.43 -24.08 23.08
N ASP A 25 -15.89 -24.86 24.05
CA ASP A 25 -17.24 -24.69 24.63
C ASP A 25 -17.35 -23.42 25.49
N ASP A 26 -16.29 -23.04 26.22
CA ASP A 26 -16.25 -21.81 27.02
C ASP A 26 -16.22 -20.52 26.14
N TRP A 27 -15.68 -20.62 24.92
CA TRP A 27 -15.67 -19.53 23.94
C TRP A 27 -17.00 -19.34 23.20
N LYS A 28 -17.78 -20.40 22.97
CA LYS A 28 -19.13 -20.30 22.38
C LYS A 28 -20.10 -19.50 23.25
N VAL A 29 -19.93 -19.54 24.57
CA VAL A 29 -20.80 -18.85 25.54
C VAL A 29 -20.62 -17.31 25.50
N ARG A 30 -19.51 -16.79 24.95
CA ARG A 30 -19.20 -15.34 24.92
C ARG A 30 -19.56 -14.60 23.61
N GLY A 31 -20.25 -15.23 22.66
CA GLY A 31 -20.88 -14.54 21.52
C GLY A 31 -19.94 -13.93 20.45
N LEU A 32 -18.65 -14.25 20.46
CA LEU A 32 -17.63 -13.70 19.53
C LEU A 32 -17.52 -14.44 18.17
N PHE A 33 -18.50 -15.27 17.79
CA PHE A 33 -18.25 -16.44 16.93
C PHE A 33 -18.97 -16.51 15.57
N GLN A 34 -19.25 -15.39 14.88
CA GLN A 34 -19.82 -15.47 13.52
C GLN A 34 -18.90 -14.96 12.40
N GLY A 35 -17.92 -14.10 12.69
CA GLY A 35 -16.95 -13.63 11.68
C GLY A 35 -15.69 -14.49 11.55
N CYS A 36 -15.19 -15.03 12.67
CA CYS A 36 -13.93 -15.78 12.70
C CYS A 36 -14.03 -17.23 12.23
N GLN A 37 -15.25 -17.81 12.17
CA GLN A 37 -15.46 -19.21 11.80
C GLN A 37 -14.96 -19.49 10.36
N CYS A 38 -15.08 -18.54 9.43
CA CYS A 38 -14.66 -18.71 8.04
C CYS A 38 -13.12 -18.82 7.88
N TYR A 39 -12.37 -18.15 8.76
CA TYR A 39 -10.89 -18.13 8.72
C TYR A 39 -10.28 -19.24 9.60
N ILE A 40 -10.97 -19.63 10.67
CA ILE A 40 -10.55 -20.67 11.63
C ILE A 40 -10.95 -22.07 11.14
N ASP A 41 -12.17 -22.28 10.64
CA ASP A 41 -12.59 -23.62 10.16
C ASP A 41 -11.89 -24.03 8.86
N ALA A 42 -11.43 -23.07 8.06
CA ALA A 42 -10.63 -23.37 6.87
C ALA A 42 -9.14 -23.68 7.20
N LYS A 43 -8.68 -23.47 8.44
CA LYS A 43 -7.25 -23.60 8.81
C LYS A 43 -6.92 -24.46 10.04
N LEU A 44 -7.90 -24.90 10.83
CA LEU A 44 -7.66 -25.70 12.04
C LEU A 44 -8.25 -27.13 12.01
N PHE A 45 -8.91 -27.53 10.93
CA PHE A 45 -9.15 -28.96 10.69
C PHE A 45 -7.86 -29.64 10.23
N SER A 46 -7.14 -30.18 11.21
CA SER A 46 -6.36 -31.41 11.14
C SER A 46 -6.15 -31.99 9.72
N PHE A 47 -5.05 -31.60 9.07
CA PHE A 47 -4.36 -32.51 8.16
C PHE A 47 -3.21 -33.18 8.93
N THR A 48 -3.59 -34.01 9.91
CA THR A 48 -2.81 -35.20 10.27
C THR A 48 -3.17 -36.28 9.27
N THR A 49 -2.74 -36.09 8.04
CA THR A 49 -2.69 -37.14 7.04
C THR A 49 -1.36 -36.98 6.35
N GLU A 50 -0.52 -38.00 6.47
CA GLU A 50 0.69 -38.20 5.69
C GLU A 50 0.32 -38.11 4.20
N ILE A 51 0.34 -36.90 3.65
CA ILE A 51 0.41 -36.69 2.22
C ILE A 51 1.90 -36.55 1.93
N PRO A 52 2.49 -37.44 1.12
CA PRO A 52 3.88 -37.26 0.71
C PRO A 52 3.99 -35.90 0.02
N VAL A 53 4.94 -35.09 0.48
CA VAL A 53 5.19 -33.69 0.09
C VAL A 53 5.53 -33.52 -1.40
N SER A 54 5.44 -34.58 -2.23
CA SER A 54 5.83 -34.57 -3.64
C SER A 54 4.75 -34.09 -4.62
N ASP A 55 3.46 -34.11 -4.27
CA ASP A 55 2.39 -34.03 -5.30
C ASP A 55 1.44 -32.81 -5.20
N ALA A 56 1.61 -31.94 -4.19
CA ALA A 56 0.78 -30.74 -4.05
C ALA A 56 1.43 -29.54 -4.78
N PRO A 57 0.73 -28.84 -5.68
CA PRO A 57 1.26 -27.66 -6.40
C PRO A 57 1.54 -26.46 -5.47
N PHE A 58 1.02 -26.51 -4.24
CA PHE A 58 1.23 -25.55 -3.17
C PHE A 58 1.55 -26.29 -1.87
N VAL A 59 2.68 -25.99 -1.26
CA VAL A 59 3.05 -26.52 0.08
C VAL A 59 2.62 -25.50 1.12
N ALA A 60 1.58 -25.83 1.91
CA ALA A 60 1.09 -24.95 2.97
C ALA A 60 2.12 -24.84 4.11
N PRO A 61 2.27 -23.66 4.75
CA PRO A 61 3.22 -23.50 5.84
C PRO A 61 2.74 -24.19 7.13
N PRO A 62 3.66 -24.68 7.98
CA PRO A 62 3.33 -25.03 9.36
C PRO A 62 3.09 -23.74 10.14
N VAL A 63 1.83 -23.29 10.23
CA VAL A 63 1.48 -22.17 11.12
C VAL A 63 1.54 -22.69 12.55
N SER A 64 2.59 -22.33 13.28
CA SER A 64 2.76 -22.67 14.70
C SER A 64 1.61 -22.05 15.51
N GLY A 65 0.60 -22.86 15.84
CA GLY A 65 -0.70 -22.43 16.39
C GLY A 65 -0.69 -21.81 17.79
N SER A 66 0.47 -21.63 18.43
CA SER A 66 0.58 -21.12 19.81
C SER A 66 0.54 -19.59 19.93
N ALA A 67 0.92 -18.84 18.88
CA ALA A 67 1.01 -17.38 18.94
C ALA A 67 -0.36 -16.68 18.98
N VAL A 68 -1.33 -17.18 18.21
CA VAL A 68 -2.66 -16.57 18.07
C VAL A 68 -3.44 -16.51 19.40
N PRO A 69 -3.52 -17.60 20.20
CA PRO A 69 -4.19 -17.54 21.51
C PRO A 69 -3.51 -16.58 22.50
N ILE A 70 -2.18 -16.43 22.44
CA ILE A 70 -1.44 -15.49 23.29
C ILE A 70 -1.83 -14.06 22.92
N ALA A 71 -1.81 -13.75 21.62
CA ALA A 71 -2.21 -12.43 21.10
C ALA A 71 -3.67 -12.09 21.46
N ALA A 72 -4.61 -13.01 21.26
CA ALA A 72 -6.02 -12.81 21.59
C ALA A 72 -6.28 -12.55 23.09
N ARG A 73 -5.45 -13.13 23.98
CA ARG A 73 -5.52 -12.88 25.43
C ARG A 73 -4.99 -11.51 25.84
N GLY A 74 -4.30 -10.80 24.96
CA GLY A 74 -3.73 -9.49 25.27
C GLY A 74 -2.35 -9.55 25.92
N ALA A 75 -1.75 -10.73 25.98
CA ALA A 75 -0.39 -10.87 26.50
C ALA A 75 0.61 -10.29 25.49
N ASN A 76 1.73 -9.77 26.02
CA ASN A 76 2.85 -9.38 25.17
C ASN A 76 3.40 -10.61 24.44
N LEU A 77 3.78 -10.43 23.19
CA LEU A 77 4.17 -11.52 22.30
C LEU A 77 5.40 -11.12 21.48
N VAL A 78 6.36 -12.03 21.38
CA VAL A 78 7.40 -12.02 20.35
C VAL A 78 7.05 -13.11 19.34
N LEU A 79 6.69 -12.70 18.14
CA LEU A 79 6.48 -13.59 17.00
C LEU A 79 7.82 -13.74 16.25
N ALA A 80 8.51 -14.86 16.47
CA ALA A 80 9.70 -15.24 15.75
C ALA A 80 9.31 -15.90 14.42
N ALA A 81 9.35 -15.15 13.32
CA ALA A 81 8.88 -15.58 12.00
C ALA A 81 9.81 -15.07 10.88
N PRO A 82 9.88 -15.77 9.73
CA PRO A 82 10.62 -15.24 8.58
C PRO A 82 10.11 -13.84 8.22
N PRO A 83 10.96 -12.97 7.64
CA PRO A 83 10.59 -11.60 7.35
C PRO A 83 9.67 -11.52 6.13
N SER A 84 8.42 -11.96 6.29
CA SER A 84 7.28 -11.72 5.41
C SER A 84 6.02 -11.41 6.24
N PRO A 85 5.21 -10.41 5.84
CA PRO A 85 3.94 -10.10 6.53
C PRO A 85 2.97 -11.28 6.57
N ALA A 86 3.10 -12.24 5.65
CA ALA A 86 2.26 -13.43 5.55
C ALA A 86 2.14 -14.20 6.88
N TYR A 87 3.25 -14.33 7.61
CA TYR A 87 3.29 -15.05 8.88
C TYR A 87 2.58 -14.31 10.03
N ALA A 88 2.40 -12.99 9.89
CA ALA A 88 1.83 -12.15 10.92
C ALA A 88 0.31 -12.02 10.84
N ILE A 89 -0.31 -12.31 9.69
CA ILE A 89 -1.75 -12.10 9.44
C ILE A 89 -2.65 -12.66 10.56
N PRO A 90 -2.48 -13.92 11.02
CA PRO A 90 -3.34 -14.46 12.08
C PRO A 90 -3.16 -13.75 13.43
N VAL A 91 -1.93 -13.33 13.75
CA VAL A 91 -1.62 -12.58 14.97
C VAL A 91 -2.19 -11.17 14.88
N LEU A 92 -2.07 -10.50 13.72
CA LEU A 92 -2.67 -9.20 13.48
C LEU A 92 -4.19 -9.26 13.65
N ALA A 93 -4.86 -10.26 13.09
CA ALA A 93 -6.30 -10.46 13.27
C ALA A 93 -6.68 -10.65 14.75
N ALA A 94 -5.88 -11.41 15.51
CA ALA A 94 -6.12 -11.63 16.94
C ALA A 94 -5.96 -10.36 17.79
N VAL A 95 -4.95 -9.53 17.50
CA VAL A 95 -4.75 -8.24 18.17
C VAL A 95 -5.86 -7.26 17.77
N LEU A 96 -6.19 -7.20 16.48
CA LEU A 96 -7.26 -6.34 15.96
C LEU A 96 -8.64 -6.72 16.51
N GLY A 97 -8.90 -8.00 16.74
CA GLY A 97 -10.14 -8.47 17.34
C GLY A 97 -10.36 -7.97 18.78
N ARG A 98 -9.31 -7.46 19.43
CA ARG A 98 -9.41 -6.84 20.76
C ARG A 98 -9.62 -5.33 20.71
N THR A 99 -9.43 -4.69 19.55
CA THR A 99 -9.61 -3.24 19.47
C THR A 99 -11.09 -2.93 19.68
N PRO A 100 -11.41 -1.89 20.49
CA PRO A 100 -12.78 -1.45 20.65
C PRO A 100 -13.45 -1.20 19.29
N ASP A 101 -14.78 -1.34 19.22
CA ASP A 101 -15.51 -0.96 17.99
C ASP A 101 -15.52 0.55 17.74
N THR A 102 -15.00 1.32 18.70
CA THR A 102 -14.70 2.73 18.51
C THR A 102 -13.34 2.91 17.84
N ARG A 103 -13.31 3.66 16.73
CA ARG A 103 -12.08 4.06 16.02
C ARG A 103 -11.26 5.14 16.74
N SER A 104 -11.57 5.41 18.00
CA SER A 104 -10.83 6.34 18.86
C SER A 104 -9.54 5.74 19.41
N HIS A 105 -9.42 4.41 19.43
CA HIS A 105 -8.29 3.69 20.04
C HIS A 105 -7.60 2.78 19.02
N PRO A 106 -6.93 3.34 17.99
CA PRO A 106 -6.36 2.53 16.92
C PRO A 106 -5.21 1.65 17.43
N LEU A 107 -5.04 0.50 16.80
CA LEU A 107 -3.81 -0.28 16.84
C LEU A 107 -2.73 0.45 16.05
N LEU A 108 -1.54 0.61 16.61
CA LEU A 108 -0.38 1.14 15.88
C LEU A 108 0.49 -0.03 15.40
N LEU A 109 0.68 -0.14 14.08
CA LEU A 109 1.60 -1.10 13.47
C LEU A 109 2.79 -0.32 12.89
N LEU A 110 3.95 -0.45 13.55
CA LEU A 110 5.22 0.14 13.13
C LEU A 110 5.99 -0.86 12.27
N VAL A 111 6.38 -0.43 11.08
CA VAL A 111 7.07 -1.28 10.10
C VAL A 111 8.23 -0.53 9.44
N PRO A 112 9.22 -1.24 8.88
CA PRO A 112 10.30 -0.62 8.13
C PRO A 112 9.76 0.07 6.87
N GLU A 113 10.38 1.17 6.47
CA GLU A 113 9.94 1.98 5.31
C GLU A 113 9.86 1.16 4.02
N SER A 114 10.84 0.28 3.79
CA SER A 114 10.90 -0.58 2.61
C SER A 114 9.76 -1.60 2.52
N ALA A 115 9.09 -1.91 3.63
CA ALA A 115 8.05 -2.92 3.73
C ALA A 115 6.67 -2.32 4.09
N LEU A 116 6.50 -0.99 4.00
CA LEU A 116 5.27 -0.34 4.43
C LEU A 116 4.02 -0.84 3.69
N ALA A 117 4.08 -0.90 2.35
CA ALA A 117 2.97 -1.32 1.51
C ALA A 117 2.52 -2.79 1.75
N PRO A 118 3.40 -3.82 1.72
CA PRO A 118 2.96 -5.20 1.93
C PRO A 118 2.44 -5.44 3.36
N TRP A 119 2.96 -4.73 4.36
CA TRP A 119 2.41 -4.78 5.72
C TRP A 119 1.04 -4.11 5.82
N ALA A 120 0.81 -3.01 5.08
CA ALA A 120 -0.49 -2.37 5.01
C ALA A 120 -1.53 -3.28 4.34
N GLU A 121 -1.16 -4.00 3.29
CA GLU A 121 -2.02 -4.99 2.64
C GLU A 121 -2.35 -6.16 3.59
N ALA A 122 -1.35 -6.71 4.28
CA ALA A 122 -1.55 -7.78 5.25
C ALA A 122 -2.46 -7.34 6.42
N ALA A 123 -2.26 -6.13 6.95
CA ALA A 123 -3.10 -5.56 8.00
C ALA A 123 -4.52 -5.26 7.50
N ALA A 124 -4.68 -4.78 6.27
CA ALA A 124 -6.00 -4.54 5.66
C ALA A 124 -6.76 -5.86 5.45
N SER A 125 -6.09 -6.90 4.99
CA SER A 125 -6.65 -8.25 4.86
C SER A 125 -7.11 -8.80 6.23
N ALA A 126 -6.24 -8.72 7.24
CA ALA A 126 -6.57 -9.13 8.60
C ALA A 126 -7.76 -8.34 9.17
N ALA A 127 -7.75 -7.01 9.03
CA ALA A 127 -8.82 -6.14 9.52
C ALA A 127 -10.16 -6.41 8.82
N HIS A 128 -10.14 -6.54 7.48
CA HIS A 128 -11.34 -6.80 6.69
C HIS A 128 -12.03 -8.10 7.10
N SER A 129 -11.26 -9.15 7.40
CA SER A 129 -11.81 -10.46 7.81
C SER A 129 -12.64 -10.42 9.10
N ILE A 130 -12.47 -9.38 9.92
CA ILE A 130 -13.18 -9.19 11.19
C ILE A 130 -13.98 -7.88 11.23
N GLY A 131 -14.24 -7.25 10.07
CA GLY A 131 -15.05 -6.04 9.96
C GLY A 131 -14.38 -4.75 10.46
N LYS A 132 -13.06 -4.75 10.63
CA LYS A 132 -12.25 -3.58 11.01
C LYS A 132 -11.60 -2.92 9.79
N VAL A 133 -11.02 -1.74 9.97
CA VAL A 133 -10.34 -0.97 8.91
C VAL A 133 -8.89 -0.71 9.29
N ALA A 134 -7.96 -1.19 8.47
CA ALA A 134 -6.56 -0.77 8.52
C ALA A 134 -6.25 0.17 7.35
N ALA A 135 -5.38 1.15 7.57
CA ALA A 135 -4.83 1.96 6.48
C ALA A 135 -3.36 2.31 6.70
N GLN A 136 -2.66 2.50 5.58
CA GLN A 136 -1.31 3.03 5.57
C GLN A 136 -1.28 4.54 5.82
N GLY A 137 -0.33 4.98 6.65
CA GLY A 137 0.04 6.37 6.86
C GLY A 137 1.49 6.59 6.47
N PRO A 138 1.83 6.70 5.17
CA PRO A 138 3.22 6.84 4.71
C PRO A 138 3.85 8.19 5.07
N THR A 139 3.03 9.19 5.38
CA THR A 139 3.50 10.53 5.77
C THR A 139 2.74 11.00 7.01
N PRO A 140 3.31 11.95 7.78
CA PRO A 140 2.63 12.53 8.95
C PRO A 140 1.28 13.14 8.58
N ALA A 141 1.18 13.79 7.41
CA ALA A 141 -0.07 14.37 6.95
C ALA A 141 -1.15 13.30 6.70
N ARG A 142 -0.80 12.19 6.04
CA ARG A 142 -1.76 11.11 5.78
C ARG A 142 -2.13 10.34 7.02
N ALA A 143 -1.14 9.97 7.84
CA ALA A 143 -1.38 9.31 9.12
C ALA A 143 -2.27 10.18 10.04
N GLY A 144 -1.94 11.46 10.19
CA GLY A 144 -2.74 12.41 10.98
C GLY A 144 -4.17 12.56 10.44
N HIS A 145 -4.37 12.59 9.12
CA HIS A 145 -5.70 12.62 8.51
C HIS A 145 -6.56 11.41 8.89
N HIS A 146 -5.96 10.21 8.99
CA HIS A 146 -6.68 9.02 9.44
C HIS A 146 -7.05 9.09 10.92
N LEU A 147 -6.16 9.59 11.77
CA LEU A 147 -6.35 9.71 13.22
C LEU A 147 -7.42 10.76 13.57
N VAL A 148 -7.29 11.98 13.03
CA VAL A 148 -8.25 13.08 13.28
C VAL A 148 -9.66 12.71 12.83
N GLY A 149 -9.78 12.02 11.68
CA GLY A 149 -11.06 11.59 11.16
C GLY A 149 -11.59 10.29 11.79
N GLN A 150 -10.87 9.68 12.75
CA GLN A 150 -11.19 8.37 13.36
C GLN A 150 -11.57 7.34 12.30
N ARG A 151 -10.75 7.25 11.25
CA ARG A 151 -11.09 6.48 10.04
C ARG A 151 -10.60 5.04 10.06
N VAL A 152 -9.76 4.70 11.03
CA VAL A 152 -9.03 3.44 11.05
C VAL A 152 -9.05 2.83 12.45
N ASP A 153 -9.17 1.51 12.49
CA ASP A 153 -8.94 0.67 13.67
C ASP A 153 -7.46 0.28 13.78
N CYS A 154 -6.71 0.37 12.68
CA CYS A 154 -5.27 0.11 12.62
C CYS A 154 -4.56 1.14 11.74
N LEU A 155 -3.56 1.82 12.28
CA LEU A 155 -2.67 2.68 11.52
C LEU A 155 -1.35 1.93 11.25
N VAL A 156 -1.04 1.70 9.98
CA VAL A 156 0.24 1.12 9.55
C VAL A 156 1.17 2.23 9.12
N THR A 157 2.31 2.39 9.77
CA THR A 157 3.24 3.50 9.52
C THR A 157 4.67 3.15 9.92
N THR A 158 5.62 4.06 9.69
CA THR A 158 7.03 3.88 10.08
C THR A 158 7.29 4.52 11.45
N GLY A 159 8.36 4.08 12.14
CA GLY A 159 8.80 4.69 13.39
C GLY A 159 9.08 6.20 13.26
N ALA A 160 9.66 6.62 12.14
CA ALA A 160 9.94 8.03 11.85
C ALA A 160 8.65 8.87 11.74
N VAL A 161 7.62 8.37 11.06
CA VAL A 161 6.33 9.06 10.93
C VAL A 161 5.60 9.09 12.28
N ALA A 162 5.62 7.99 13.04
CA ALA A 162 5.02 7.94 14.37
C ALA A 162 5.67 8.95 15.32
N ALA A 163 7.01 9.01 15.37
CA ALA A 163 7.74 9.98 16.18
C ALA A 163 7.44 11.43 15.77
N GLU A 164 7.29 11.71 14.47
CA GLU A 164 6.86 13.03 13.98
C GLU A 164 5.45 13.40 14.46
N LEU A 165 4.51 12.46 14.42
CA LEU A 165 3.15 12.69 14.89
C LEU A 165 3.11 12.95 16.40
N ILE A 166 3.90 12.22 17.18
CA ILE A 166 4.02 12.43 18.63
C ILE A 166 4.58 13.82 18.91
N ARG A 167 5.64 14.23 18.19
CA ARG A 167 6.22 15.58 18.33
C ARG A 167 5.23 16.70 18.03
N ARG A 168 4.24 16.42 17.16
CA ARG A 168 3.15 17.35 16.80
C ARG A 168 1.88 17.16 17.64
N SER A 169 1.91 16.31 18.65
CA SER A 169 0.74 15.93 19.46
C SER A 169 -0.44 15.41 18.63
N ALA A 170 -0.17 14.80 17.48
CA ALA A 170 -1.16 14.29 16.53
C ALA A 170 -1.41 12.77 16.68
N LEU A 171 -0.56 12.07 17.44
CA LEU A 171 -0.74 10.66 17.80
C LEU A 171 -0.99 10.54 19.31
N PRO A 172 -2.22 10.21 19.76
CA PRO A 172 -2.52 10.04 21.17
C PRO A 172 -2.03 8.67 21.67
N VAL A 173 -0.75 8.58 22.03
CA VAL A 173 -0.08 7.32 22.45
C VAL A 173 -0.80 6.64 23.62
N ALA A 174 -1.30 7.43 24.57
CA ALA A 174 -2.05 6.94 25.74
C ALA A 174 -3.38 6.25 25.39
N GLU A 175 -3.92 6.50 24.19
CA GLU A 175 -5.19 5.97 23.72
C GLU A 175 -5.02 4.76 22.79
N LEU A 176 -3.79 4.31 22.53
CA LEU A 176 -3.56 3.15 21.67
C LEU A 176 -4.07 1.86 22.33
N SER A 177 -4.83 1.07 21.57
CA SER A 177 -5.31 -0.25 22.01
C SER A 177 -4.21 -1.31 22.02
N GLY A 178 -3.13 -1.08 21.27
CA GLY A 178 -1.96 -1.94 21.19
C GLY A 178 -0.86 -1.31 20.33
N VAL A 179 0.34 -1.87 20.40
CA VAL A 179 1.43 -1.57 19.47
C VAL A 179 2.01 -2.87 18.94
N VAL A 180 2.11 -2.96 17.62
CA VAL A 180 2.83 -4.01 16.91
C VAL A 180 4.06 -3.39 16.26
N VAL A 181 5.23 -4.01 16.46
CA VAL A 181 6.49 -3.57 15.84
C VAL A 181 7.04 -4.70 14.99
N ALA A 182 7.14 -4.48 13.69
CA ALA A 182 7.71 -5.42 12.74
C ALA A 182 9.19 -5.12 12.49
N TRP A 183 10.02 -6.15 12.61
CA TRP A 183 11.46 -6.19 12.34
C TRP A 183 12.23 -5.00 12.92
N PRO A 184 12.11 -4.72 14.25
CA PRO A 184 12.86 -3.63 14.89
C PRO A 184 14.37 -3.77 14.70
N GLU A 185 14.89 -4.98 14.48
CA GLU A 185 16.30 -5.26 14.19
C GLU A 185 16.83 -4.61 12.89
N LEU A 186 15.95 -4.12 12.01
CA LEU A 186 16.32 -3.39 10.80
C LEU A 186 16.51 -1.89 11.02
N GLU A 187 16.01 -1.35 12.14
CA GLU A 187 16.24 0.04 12.51
C GLU A 187 17.64 0.18 13.11
N ALA A 188 18.37 1.20 12.68
CA ALA A 188 19.74 1.45 13.15
C ALA A 188 19.77 2.14 14.53
N ASP A 189 18.68 2.80 14.91
CA ASP A 189 18.61 3.65 16.10
C ASP A 189 17.28 3.43 16.85
N ASP A 190 17.39 3.30 18.17
CA ASP A 190 16.27 3.05 19.08
C ASP A 190 15.50 4.33 19.43
N ASP A 191 16.04 5.52 19.16
CA ASP A 191 15.44 6.82 19.48
C ASP A 191 14.01 6.99 18.92
N ARG A 192 13.74 6.39 17.76
CA ARG A 192 12.42 6.41 17.12
C ARG A 192 11.37 5.64 17.92
N PHE A 193 11.79 4.58 18.61
CA PHE A 193 10.93 3.78 19.46
C PHE A 193 10.77 4.40 20.84
N VAL A 194 11.82 5.04 21.38
CA VAL A 194 11.76 5.76 22.66
C VAL A 194 10.58 6.73 22.68
N ALA A 195 10.39 7.52 21.62
CA ALA A 195 9.27 8.45 21.51
C ALA A 195 7.89 7.78 21.63
N VAL A 196 7.73 6.59 21.03
CA VAL A 196 6.45 5.85 21.05
C VAL A 196 6.24 5.16 22.39
N PHE A 197 7.27 4.56 22.97
CA PHE A 197 7.15 3.73 24.16
C PHE A 197 7.23 4.52 25.48
N ALA A 198 7.78 5.73 25.49
CA ALA A 198 7.91 6.55 26.70
C ALA A 198 6.55 6.82 27.37
N ASP A 199 5.54 7.16 26.58
CA ASP A 199 4.19 7.51 27.07
C ASP A 199 3.18 6.36 26.89
N LEU A 200 3.65 5.16 26.51
CA LEU A 200 2.77 4.02 26.27
C LEU A 200 2.33 3.39 27.61
N PRO A 201 1.01 3.26 27.88
CA PRO A 201 0.52 2.68 29.13
C PRO A 201 1.08 1.27 29.36
N LYS A 202 1.33 0.91 30.63
CA LYS A 202 1.89 -0.41 30.98
C LYS A 202 1.02 -1.57 30.48
N GLU A 203 -0.30 -1.39 30.52
CA GLU A 203 -1.27 -2.42 30.13
C GLU A 203 -1.55 -2.51 28.63
N THR A 204 -0.99 -1.59 27.82
CA THR A 204 -1.11 -1.66 26.37
C THR A 204 -0.38 -2.89 25.85
N GLN A 205 -1.06 -3.71 25.06
CA GLN A 205 -0.46 -4.92 24.50
C GLN A 205 0.68 -4.56 23.55
N ARG A 206 1.80 -5.28 23.67
CA ARG A 206 2.99 -5.11 22.82
C ARG A 206 3.28 -6.40 22.08
N VAL A 207 3.30 -6.33 20.76
CA VAL A 207 3.67 -7.44 19.89
C VAL A 207 4.90 -7.07 19.08
N VAL A 208 5.94 -7.87 19.17
CA VAL A 208 7.18 -7.70 18.40
C VAL A 208 7.25 -8.84 17.41
N ILE A 209 7.45 -8.53 16.13
CA ILE A 209 7.59 -9.52 15.06
C ILE A 209 9.02 -9.44 14.58
N THR A 210 9.77 -10.52 14.68
CA THR A 210 11.22 -10.53 14.44
C THR A 210 11.63 -11.75 13.63
N ALA A 211 12.58 -11.55 12.72
CA ALA A 211 13.29 -12.62 12.03
C ALA A 211 14.58 -13.02 12.75
N ASP A 212 14.99 -12.26 13.77
CA ASP A 212 16.22 -12.44 14.53
C ASP A 212 16.00 -12.20 16.04
N PRO A 213 15.47 -13.21 16.77
CA PRO A 213 15.18 -13.07 18.19
C PRO A 213 16.39 -12.68 19.04
N GLU A 214 17.61 -13.08 18.66
CA GLU A 214 18.83 -12.75 19.38
C GLU A 214 19.15 -11.26 19.27
N ARG A 215 19.12 -10.71 18.05
CA ARG A 215 19.36 -9.29 17.80
C ARG A 215 18.26 -8.40 18.36
N THR A 216 17.02 -8.90 18.40
CA THR A 216 15.88 -8.18 18.96
C THR A 216 15.77 -8.32 20.49
N ALA A 217 16.55 -9.18 21.14
CA ALA A 217 16.45 -9.42 22.59
C ALA A 217 16.58 -8.15 23.46
N PRO A 218 17.55 -7.23 23.23
CA PRO A 218 17.63 -5.98 24.01
C PRO A 218 16.40 -5.09 23.86
N PHE A 219 15.81 -5.05 22.66
CA PHE A 219 14.57 -4.32 22.39
C PHE A 219 13.38 -4.93 23.16
N VAL A 220 13.27 -6.25 23.18
CA VAL A 220 12.21 -6.97 23.92
C VAL A 220 12.36 -6.76 25.42
N GLU A 221 13.58 -6.84 25.95
CA GLU A 221 13.84 -6.61 27.38
C GLU A 221 13.42 -5.20 27.81
N ARG A 222 13.70 -4.20 26.96
CA ARG A 222 13.38 -2.80 27.22
C ARG A 222 11.89 -2.47 27.09
N TYR A 223 11.23 -2.94 26.04
CA TYR A 223 9.89 -2.47 25.68
C TYR A 223 8.80 -3.52 25.86
N ALA A 224 9.08 -4.81 25.68
CA ALA A 224 8.11 -5.90 25.71
C ALA A 224 8.46 -6.94 26.78
N TRP A 225 8.80 -6.49 27.99
CA TRP A 225 9.22 -7.36 29.08
C TRP A 225 8.17 -8.46 29.37
N ARG A 226 8.66 -9.67 29.63
CA ARG A 226 7.86 -10.91 29.82
C ARG A 226 6.97 -11.29 28.64
N ALA A 227 7.25 -10.80 27.43
CA ALA A 227 6.59 -11.29 26.24
C ALA A 227 6.84 -12.79 26.06
N ALA A 228 5.78 -13.53 25.77
CA ALA A 228 5.92 -14.93 25.39
C ALA A 228 6.53 -14.99 23.98
N VAL A 229 7.47 -15.91 23.76
CA VAL A 229 8.04 -16.15 22.43
C VAL A 229 7.28 -17.29 21.76
N ALA A 230 6.82 -17.07 20.53
CA ALA A 230 6.17 -18.08 19.72
C ALA A 230 6.47 -17.83 18.24
N GLY A 231 6.25 -18.84 17.40
CA GLY A 231 6.39 -18.69 15.96
C GLY A 231 7.18 -19.85 15.34
N PRO A 232 7.26 -19.87 14.00
CA PRO A 232 7.87 -20.96 13.27
C PRO A 232 9.42 -20.90 13.23
N LEU A 233 10.04 -19.80 13.66
CA LEU A 233 11.48 -19.79 13.88
C LEU A 233 11.74 -20.40 15.26
N GLY A 234 12.14 -21.67 15.27
CA GLY A 234 12.54 -22.38 16.49
C GLY A 234 13.75 -21.73 17.18
N ALA A 235 14.04 -22.19 18.40
CA ALA A 235 15.17 -21.68 19.19
C ALA A 235 16.54 -22.15 18.68
N GLU A 236 16.59 -23.28 17.98
CA GLU A 236 17.85 -23.88 17.51
C GLU A 236 18.25 -23.35 16.12
N PRO A 237 19.55 -23.14 15.87
CA PRO A 237 20.04 -22.76 14.54
C PRO A 237 19.80 -23.90 13.55
N ALA A 238 19.06 -23.62 12.48
CA ALA A 238 18.88 -24.58 11.41
C ALA A 238 20.17 -24.81 10.60
N GLU A 239 20.29 -26.00 10.01
CA GLU A 239 21.37 -26.29 9.07
C GLU A 239 21.25 -25.39 7.83
N ARG A 240 22.39 -24.84 7.40
CA ARG A 240 22.43 -23.92 6.27
C ARG A 240 22.55 -24.66 4.96
N LEU A 241 21.76 -24.26 3.95
CA LEU A 241 21.97 -24.72 2.59
C LEU A 241 23.30 -24.20 2.04
N ALA A 242 24.01 -25.05 1.31
CA ALA A 242 25.31 -24.69 0.71
C ALA A 242 25.17 -23.57 -0.33
N ARG A 243 24.17 -23.63 -1.19
CA ARG A 243 23.88 -22.60 -2.20
C ARG A 243 22.41 -22.51 -2.53
N ILE A 244 21.93 -21.35 -2.96
CA ILE A 244 20.61 -21.21 -3.61
C ILE A 244 20.64 -20.07 -4.63
N ARG A 245 19.78 -20.14 -5.65
CA ARG A 245 19.54 -19.03 -6.57
C ARG A 245 18.64 -17.98 -5.91
N VAL A 246 18.99 -16.71 -6.04
CA VAL A 246 18.23 -15.59 -5.45
C VAL A 246 17.90 -14.54 -6.50
N ALA A 247 16.68 -14.00 -6.48
CA ALA A 247 16.31 -12.85 -7.28
C ALA A 247 15.94 -11.69 -6.34
N THR A 248 16.74 -10.62 -6.35
CA THR A 248 16.50 -9.44 -5.51
C THR A 248 15.40 -8.59 -6.14
N VAL A 249 14.31 -8.36 -5.40
CA VAL A 249 13.10 -7.73 -5.92
C VAL A 249 12.52 -6.76 -4.90
N GLY A 250 11.94 -5.63 -5.31
CA GLY A 250 11.20 -4.79 -4.36
C GLY A 250 9.96 -5.52 -3.84
N TRP A 251 9.54 -5.21 -2.61
CA TRP A 251 8.34 -5.80 -1.99
C TRP A 251 7.09 -5.72 -2.88
N ASP A 252 6.86 -4.55 -3.48
CA ASP A 252 5.72 -4.26 -4.35
C ASP A 252 5.89 -4.82 -5.77
N HIS A 253 7.11 -5.20 -6.13
CA HIS A 253 7.46 -5.69 -7.47
C HIS A 253 7.50 -7.21 -7.56
N ARG A 254 7.29 -7.94 -6.45
CA ARG A 254 7.29 -9.41 -6.44
C ARG A 254 6.35 -10.01 -7.48
N PRO A 255 5.08 -9.56 -7.65
CA PRO A 255 4.21 -10.10 -8.68
C PRO A 255 4.75 -9.90 -10.11
N GLN A 256 5.35 -8.74 -10.42
CA GLN A 256 5.89 -8.45 -11.74
C GLN A 256 7.17 -9.23 -12.00
N ALA A 257 8.02 -9.37 -10.98
CA ALA A 257 9.27 -10.11 -11.04
C ALA A 257 9.08 -11.60 -11.34
N LEU A 258 7.94 -12.20 -10.98
CA LEU A 258 7.61 -13.57 -11.38
C LEU A 258 7.63 -13.75 -12.90
N GLY A 259 7.05 -12.82 -13.65
CA GLY A 259 7.06 -12.83 -15.12
C GLY A 259 8.48 -12.75 -15.67
N SER A 260 9.25 -11.77 -15.20
CA SER A 260 10.66 -11.61 -15.61
C SER A 260 11.52 -12.83 -15.24
N LEU A 261 11.20 -13.52 -14.15
CA LEU A 261 11.93 -14.69 -13.69
C LEU A 261 11.64 -15.92 -14.55
N VAL A 262 10.36 -16.17 -14.88
CA VAL A 262 10.01 -17.30 -15.76
C VAL A 262 10.53 -17.08 -17.18
N ASP A 263 10.50 -15.85 -17.68
CA ASP A 263 11.08 -15.50 -18.98
C ASP A 263 12.61 -15.68 -18.98
N ALA A 264 13.30 -15.27 -17.90
CA ALA A 264 14.75 -15.38 -17.79
C ALA A 264 15.24 -16.83 -17.62
N LEU A 265 14.39 -17.70 -17.07
CA LEU A 265 14.68 -19.12 -16.87
C LEU A 265 14.07 -20.03 -17.94
N ASP A 266 13.34 -19.45 -18.90
CA ASP A 266 12.64 -20.16 -19.99
C ASP A 266 11.75 -21.31 -19.46
N LEU A 267 10.84 -20.96 -18.55
CA LEU A 267 9.99 -21.93 -17.84
C LEU A 267 8.56 -21.94 -18.38
N ASP A 268 8.09 -23.09 -18.87
CA ASP A 268 6.69 -23.30 -19.27
C ASP A 268 5.80 -23.76 -18.10
N GLN A 269 6.41 -24.35 -17.06
CA GLN A 269 5.75 -24.83 -15.85
C GLN A 269 6.60 -24.59 -14.61
N VAL A 270 5.97 -24.18 -13.51
CA VAL A 270 6.68 -23.86 -12.26
C VAL A 270 5.86 -24.19 -11.02
N ALA A 271 6.54 -24.59 -9.95
CA ALA A 271 5.95 -24.71 -8.62
C ALA A 271 6.19 -23.40 -7.86
N VAL A 272 5.17 -22.88 -7.16
CA VAL A 272 5.32 -21.64 -6.39
C VAL A 272 4.96 -21.88 -4.93
N TRP A 273 5.89 -21.55 -4.06
CA TRP A 273 5.71 -21.61 -2.63
C TRP A 273 5.30 -20.24 -2.08
N CYS A 274 4.13 -20.18 -1.45
CA CYS A 274 3.59 -18.97 -0.82
C CYS A 274 3.33 -19.24 0.66
N ALA A 275 3.74 -18.32 1.53
CA ALA A 275 3.43 -18.41 2.96
C ALA A 275 1.97 -18.00 3.23
N ASP A 276 1.41 -17.09 2.43
CA ASP A 276 -0.01 -16.74 2.51
C ASP A 276 -0.82 -17.46 1.42
N PRO A 277 -1.77 -18.34 1.79
CA PRO A 277 -2.68 -18.97 0.83
C PRO A 277 -3.49 -17.98 0.00
N SER A 278 -3.77 -16.76 0.51
CA SER A 278 -4.54 -15.76 -0.26
C SER A 278 -3.79 -15.25 -1.50
N THR A 279 -2.45 -15.41 -1.50
CA THR A 279 -1.57 -14.97 -2.58
C THR A 279 -1.56 -15.96 -3.76
N VAL A 280 -2.02 -17.20 -3.55
CA VAL A 280 -2.05 -18.27 -4.56
C VAL A 280 -2.81 -17.87 -5.82
N GLY A 281 -4.02 -17.32 -5.67
CA GLY A 281 -4.87 -16.92 -6.80
C GLY A 281 -4.22 -15.82 -7.67
N PRO A 282 -3.84 -14.67 -7.10
CA PRO A 282 -3.16 -13.60 -7.82
C PRO A 282 -1.86 -14.04 -8.51
N VAL A 283 -1.04 -14.85 -7.84
CA VAL A 283 0.21 -15.39 -8.40
C VAL A 283 -0.05 -16.32 -9.58
N THR A 284 -1.02 -17.22 -9.44
CA THR A 284 -1.40 -18.16 -10.52
C THR A 284 -1.92 -17.40 -11.73
N ALA A 285 -2.81 -16.42 -11.53
CA ALA A 285 -3.33 -15.59 -12.61
C ALA A 285 -2.22 -14.80 -13.32
N ARG A 286 -1.23 -14.32 -12.56
CA ARG A 286 -0.09 -13.58 -13.10
C ARG A 286 0.79 -14.49 -13.97
N LEU A 287 1.14 -15.68 -13.50
CA LEU A 287 1.96 -16.62 -14.27
C LEU A 287 1.22 -17.12 -15.53
N ALA A 288 -0.08 -17.38 -15.42
CA ALA A 288 -0.90 -17.75 -16.58
C ALA A 288 -0.90 -16.65 -17.66
N SER A 289 -0.86 -15.37 -17.27
CA SER A 289 -0.78 -14.26 -18.25
C SER A 289 0.56 -14.20 -19.01
N HIS A 290 1.59 -14.88 -18.50
CA HIS A 290 2.89 -15.09 -19.16
C HIS A 290 2.96 -16.45 -19.89
N GLY A 291 1.86 -17.19 -20.00
CA GLY A 291 1.83 -18.50 -20.65
C GLY A 291 2.37 -19.65 -19.79
N VAL A 292 2.65 -19.40 -18.51
CA VAL A 292 3.27 -20.38 -17.60
C VAL A 292 2.23 -21.05 -16.73
N SER A 293 2.27 -22.38 -16.65
CA SER A 293 1.37 -23.17 -15.81
C SER A 293 1.93 -23.35 -14.40
N VAL A 294 1.09 -23.18 -13.38
CA VAL A 294 1.46 -23.47 -11.99
C VAL A 294 1.09 -24.90 -11.64
N GLY A 295 2.08 -25.70 -11.22
CA GLY A 295 1.90 -27.11 -10.90
C GLY A 295 3.18 -27.74 -10.33
N PRO A 296 3.18 -29.05 -10.01
CA PRO A 296 4.42 -29.77 -9.70
C PRO A 296 5.40 -29.61 -10.87
N ALA A 297 6.60 -29.08 -10.61
CA ALA A 297 7.55 -28.70 -11.64
C ALA A 297 9.00 -28.90 -11.19
N ASP A 298 9.92 -28.87 -12.15
CA ASP A 298 11.36 -28.98 -11.89
C ASP A 298 11.95 -27.76 -11.18
N VAL A 299 11.27 -26.61 -11.17
CA VAL A 299 11.72 -25.40 -10.48
C VAL A 299 10.65 -24.96 -9.48
N THR A 300 11.09 -24.68 -8.23
CA THR A 300 10.27 -24.08 -7.18
C THR A 300 10.69 -22.65 -6.93
N ILE A 301 9.76 -21.71 -7.08
CA ILE A 301 9.95 -20.30 -6.72
C ILE A 301 9.36 -20.08 -5.33
N TYR A 302 10.20 -19.65 -4.38
CA TYR A 302 9.77 -19.19 -3.07
C TYR A 302 9.39 -17.71 -3.14
N TYR A 303 8.07 -17.46 -3.22
CA TYR A 303 7.50 -16.12 -3.34
C TYR A 303 7.57 -15.33 -2.04
N ASP A 304 7.36 -16.03 -0.92
CA ASP A 304 7.66 -15.56 0.43
C ASP A 304 8.91 -16.28 0.95
N LEU A 305 9.58 -15.68 1.94
CA LEU A 305 10.73 -16.31 2.57
C LEU A 305 10.28 -17.50 3.42
N PRO A 306 10.82 -18.71 3.17
CA PRO A 306 10.42 -19.91 3.88
C PRO A 306 11.00 -19.94 5.29
N THR A 307 10.43 -20.80 6.13
CA THR A 307 11.06 -21.22 7.39
C THR A 307 12.28 -22.10 7.09
N PRO A 308 13.20 -22.25 8.05
CA PRO A 308 14.35 -23.13 7.84
C PRO A 308 13.95 -24.57 7.51
N ASP A 309 12.92 -25.10 8.18
CA ASP A 309 12.43 -26.47 7.95
C ASP A 309 11.91 -26.68 6.53
N VAL A 310 11.16 -25.70 6.00
CA VAL A 310 10.65 -25.73 4.62
C VAL A 310 11.80 -25.67 3.61
N LEU A 311 12.83 -24.89 3.93
CA LEU A 311 13.98 -24.76 3.06
C LEU A 311 14.91 -25.98 3.12
N ALA A 312 14.97 -26.69 4.26
CA ALA A 312 15.78 -27.89 4.43
C ALA A 312 15.33 -29.04 3.51
N THR A 313 14.05 -29.08 3.12
CA THR A 313 13.51 -30.07 2.18
C THR A 313 13.67 -29.67 0.71
N ALA A 314 14.19 -28.47 0.43
CA ALA A 314 14.30 -27.94 -0.91
C ALA A 314 15.49 -28.55 -1.67
N ASP A 315 15.32 -28.86 -2.97
CA ASP A 315 16.46 -29.10 -3.84
C ASP A 315 17.09 -27.73 -4.22
N PRO A 316 18.32 -27.43 -3.76
CA PRO A 316 18.89 -26.10 -3.96
C PRO A 316 19.20 -25.78 -5.42
N ALA A 317 19.41 -26.80 -6.29
CA ALA A 317 19.60 -26.59 -7.72
C ALA A 317 18.30 -26.17 -8.42
N ARG A 318 17.16 -26.63 -7.89
CA ARG A 318 15.81 -26.42 -8.41
C ARG A 318 15.04 -25.31 -7.71
N SER A 319 15.68 -24.63 -6.76
CA SER A 319 15.03 -23.60 -5.95
C SER A 319 15.49 -22.19 -6.31
N VAL A 320 14.53 -21.27 -6.37
CA VAL A 320 14.77 -19.82 -6.53
C VAL A 320 14.06 -19.07 -5.43
N LEU A 321 14.79 -18.20 -4.73
CA LEU A 321 14.25 -17.38 -3.65
C LEU A 321 14.03 -15.94 -4.13
N LEU A 322 12.80 -15.42 -4.01
CA LEU A 322 12.57 -13.98 -4.13
C LEU A 322 13.04 -13.31 -2.83
N MET A 323 13.96 -12.36 -2.94
CA MET A 323 14.59 -11.71 -1.79
C MET A 323 14.28 -10.21 -1.78
N PRO A 324 13.31 -9.75 -0.97
CA PRO A 324 13.03 -8.35 -0.76
C PRO A 324 14.10 -7.59 0.03
N PRO A 325 14.18 -6.25 -0.07
CA PRO A 325 15.11 -5.45 0.73
C PRO A 325 14.81 -5.57 2.23
N GLY A 326 15.86 -5.66 3.03
CA GLY A 326 15.78 -5.84 4.49
C GLY A 326 15.72 -7.31 4.93
N THR A 327 15.79 -8.25 3.99
CA THR A 327 15.72 -9.69 4.29
C THR A 327 17.08 -10.39 4.17
N GLU A 328 18.12 -9.64 3.77
CA GLU A 328 19.45 -10.17 3.47
C GLU A 328 20.06 -10.87 4.68
N HIS A 329 19.86 -10.34 5.88
CA HIS A 329 20.40 -10.94 7.11
C HIS A 329 19.75 -12.31 7.39
N TYR A 330 18.42 -12.39 7.27
CA TYR A 330 17.69 -13.64 7.43
C TYR A 330 18.18 -14.70 6.43
N VAL A 331 18.31 -14.34 5.15
CA VAL A 331 18.80 -15.27 4.11
C VAL A 331 20.23 -15.75 4.36
N SER A 332 21.12 -14.95 4.98
CA SER A 332 22.50 -15.41 5.33
C SER A 332 22.52 -16.45 6.43
N ARG A 333 21.50 -16.45 7.29
CA ARG A 333 21.33 -17.48 8.31
C ARG A 333 20.81 -18.78 7.73
N LEU A 334 20.18 -18.74 6.55
CA LEU A 334 19.65 -19.92 5.86
C LEU A 334 20.60 -20.50 4.82
N VAL A 335 21.43 -19.68 4.16
CA VAL A 335 22.22 -20.10 3.00
C VAL A 335 23.64 -19.55 3.05
N ILE A 336 24.62 -20.40 2.76
CA ILE A 336 26.06 -20.07 2.72
C ILE A 336 26.39 -19.24 1.48
N LYS A 337 26.01 -19.70 0.27
CA LYS A 337 26.28 -19.01 -1.00
C LYS A 337 25.00 -18.64 -1.73
N ARG A 338 24.89 -17.39 -2.17
CA ARG A 338 23.76 -16.91 -2.99
C ARG A 338 24.20 -16.77 -4.43
N GLU A 339 23.42 -17.33 -5.35
CA GLU A 339 23.66 -17.23 -6.79
C GLU A 339 22.64 -16.24 -7.36
N PRO A 340 23.04 -14.98 -7.61
CA PRO A 340 22.10 -13.96 -8.04
C PRO A 340 21.58 -14.26 -9.46
N ILE A 341 20.27 -14.19 -9.62
CA ILE A 341 19.59 -14.11 -10.90
C ILE A 341 19.35 -12.63 -11.19
N ASN A 342 20.00 -12.14 -12.24
CA ASN A 342 19.79 -10.79 -12.73
C ASN A 342 18.53 -10.76 -13.59
N LEU A 343 17.41 -10.35 -13.00
CA LEU A 343 16.18 -10.11 -13.74
C LEU A 343 16.38 -8.87 -14.62
N ARG A 344 16.25 -9.03 -15.93
CA ARG A 344 16.23 -7.89 -16.85
C ARG A 344 14.98 -7.06 -16.54
N GLY A 345 15.16 -5.77 -16.22
CA GLY A 345 14.03 -4.84 -16.03
C GLY A 345 13.98 -4.07 -14.71
N THR A 346 14.38 -4.60 -13.54
CA THR A 346 14.15 -3.89 -12.26
C THR A 346 15.17 -2.78 -11.99
N VAL A 347 16.46 -3.05 -12.22
CA VAL A 347 17.51 -2.02 -12.19
C VAL A 347 17.39 -1.11 -13.41
N ASP A 348 17.08 -1.67 -14.58
CA ASP A 348 16.93 -0.90 -15.82
C ASP A 348 15.74 0.07 -15.78
N GLU A 349 14.66 -0.19 -15.05
CA GLU A 349 13.53 0.73 -14.91
C GLU A 349 13.82 1.87 -13.94
N ALA A 350 14.45 1.57 -12.80
CA ALA A 350 14.94 2.60 -11.89
C ALA A 350 16.00 3.47 -12.59
N GLU A 351 16.93 2.87 -13.32
CA GLU A 351 17.92 3.57 -14.12
C GLU A 351 17.31 4.32 -15.30
N ARG A 352 16.29 3.78 -15.98
CA ARG A 352 15.57 4.48 -17.06
C ARG A 352 14.73 5.64 -16.53
N ALA A 353 14.11 5.51 -15.36
CA ALA A 353 13.38 6.58 -14.69
C ALA A 353 14.35 7.68 -14.23
N MET A 354 15.47 7.32 -13.61
CA MET A 354 16.54 8.26 -13.25
C MET A 354 17.18 8.89 -14.50
N ALA A 355 17.34 8.15 -15.60
CA ALA A 355 17.85 8.67 -16.86
C ALA A 355 16.85 9.59 -17.55
N ALA A 356 15.54 9.33 -17.45
CA ALA A 356 14.50 10.23 -17.92
C ALA A 356 14.51 11.54 -17.13
N ASP A 357 14.69 11.47 -15.82
CA ASP A 357 14.77 12.64 -14.95
C ASP A 357 16.01 13.48 -15.25
N ARG A 358 17.17 12.84 -15.43
CA ARG A 358 18.40 13.50 -15.91
C ARG A 358 18.21 14.18 -17.27
N ARG A 359 17.46 13.57 -18.20
CA ARG A 359 17.15 14.18 -19.51
C ARG A 359 16.25 15.41 -19.38
N VAL A 360 15.23 15.38 -18.51
CA VAL A 360 14.35 16.53 -18.26
C VAL A 360 15.14 17.68 -17.64
N ILE A 361 15.97 17.41 -16.64
CA ILE A 361 16.83 18.40 -16.00
C ILE A 361 17.79 19.01 -17.03
N ARG A 362 18.48 18.17 -17.81
CA ARG A 362 19.40 18.61 -18.86
C ARG A 362 18.70 19.49 -19.89
N HIS A 363 17.56 19.05 -20.42
CA HIS A 363 16.79 19.80 -21.39
C HIS A 363 16.35 21.17 -20.84
N ARG A 364 15.97 21.24 -19.56
CA ARG A 364 15.58 22.49 -18.91
C ARG A 364 16.75 23.45 -18.72
N ILE A 365 17.94 22.93 -18.41
CA ILE A 365 19.18 23.73 -18.33
C ILE A 365 19.54 24.27 -19.72
N GLU A 366 19.51 23.41 -20.74
CA GLU A 366 19.83 23.77 -22.13
C GLU A 366 18.82 24.78 -22.73
N ALA A 367 17.54 24.68 -22.34
CA ALA A 367 16.50 25.62 -22.75
C ALA A 367 16.59 27.01 -22.08
N GLY A 368 17.53 27.21 -21.15
CA GLY A 368 17.79 28.47 -20.47
C GLY A 368 17.03 28.62 -19.15
N THR A 369 17.69 29.28 -18.20
CA THR A 369 17.22 29.41 -16.81
C THR A 369 16.15 30.49 -16.65
N ASP A 370 15.10 30.19 -15.89
CA ASP A 370 14.09 31.16 -15.47
C ASP A 370 14.67 32.11 -14.42
N ARG A 371 14.73 33.42 -14.74
CA ARG A 371 15.26 34.46 -13.84
C ARG A 371 14.48 34.56 -12.53
N ALA A 372 13.18 34.27 -12.53
CA ALA A 372 12.36 34.29 -11.32
C ALA A 372 12.68 33.10 -10.40
N ALA A 373 12.95 31.92 -10.98
CA ALA A 373 13.38 30.75 -10.24
C ALA A 373 14.77 30.96 -9.62
N PHE A 374 15.70 31.57 -10.35
CA PHE A 374 17.03 31.91 -9.81
C PHE A 374 16.95 32.90 -8.65
N ALA A 375 16.14 33.96 -8.77
CA ALA A 375 15.95 34.93 -7.69
C ALA A 375 15.37 34.30 -6.40
N THR A 376 14.61 33.20 -6.53
CA THR A 376 14.03 32.47 -5.40
C THR A 376 15.09 31.62 -4.67
N VAL A 377 16.03 31.03 -5.42
CA VAL A 377 17.04 30.11 -4.86
C VAL A 377 18.33 30.83 -4.49
N ALA A 378 18.62 32.00 -5.05
CA ALA A 378 19.86 32.75 -4.84
C ALA A 378 20.20 32.99 -3.35
N PRO A 379 19.29 33.45 -2.47
CA PRO A 379 19.61 33.64 -1.05
C PRO A 379 19.91 32.34 -0.29
N LEU A 380 19.48 31.20 -0.82
CA LEU A 380 19.76 29.88 -0.23
C LEU A 380 21.17 29.42 -0.59
N LEU A 381 21.65 29.73 -1.79
CA LEU A 381 23.02 29.43 -2.23
C LEU A 381 24.08 30.16 -1.40
N ASP A 382 23.73 31.29 -0.80
CA ASP A 382 24.59 32.03 0.12
C ASP A 382 24.72 31.35 1.51
N GLN A 383 23.76 30.49 1.87
CA GLN A 383 23.65 29.88 3.20
C GLN A 383 23.93 28.38 3.21
N TYR A 384 23.71 27.69 2.09
CA TYR A 384 23.85 26.24 1.96
C TYR A 384 24.59 25.86 0.68
N PRO A 385 25.36 24.78 0.69
CA PRO A 385 26.01 24.29 -0.52
C PRO A 385 24.97 23.86 -1.56
N ALA A 386 25.28 24.12 -2.83
CA ALA A 386 24.36 23.85 -3.94
C ALA A 386 23.89 22.39 -4.01
N SER A 387 24.73 21.43 -3.59
CA SER A 387 24.38 20.01 -3.52
C SER A 387 23.22 19.73 -2.54
N GLU A 388 23.20 20.36 -1.37
CA GLU A 388 22.15 20.18 -0.36
C GLU A 388 20.82 20.75 -0.84
N ILE A 389 20.85 21.91 -1.48
CA ILE A 389 19.68 22.53 -2.08
C ILE A 389 19.12 21.64 -3.20
N VAL A 390 19.99 21.07 -4.05
CA VAL A 390 19.58 20.16 -5.14
C VAL A 390 18.96 18.88 -4.59
N MET A 391 19.52 18.29 -3.52
CA MET A 391 18.95 17.10 -2.88
C MET A 391 17.56 17.38 -2.28
N ALA A 392 17.38 18.54 -1.62
CA ALA A 392 16.10 18.95 -1.07
C ALA A 392 15.04 19.17 -2.17
N LEU A 393 15.41 19.84 -3.26
CA LEU A 393 14.53 20.07 -4.41
C LEU A 393 14.18 18.77 -5.15
N GLN A 394 15.13 17.84 -5.29
CA GLN A 394 14.90 16.52 -5.88
C GLN A 394 13.91 15.71 -5.02
N SER A 395 14.07 15.73 -3.70
CA SER A 395 13.14 15.08 -2.76
C SER A 395 11.72 15.66 -2.92
N LEU A 396 11.58 16.99 -2.92
CA LEU A 396 10.29 17.65 -3.15
C LEU A 396 9.67 17.28 -4.50
N TRP A 397 10.47 17.21 -5.57
CA TRP A 397 9.99 16.82 -6.90
C TRP A 397 9.53 15.36 -6.95
N THR A 398 10.24 14.44 -6.28
CA THR A 398 9.83 13.03 -6.18
C THR A 398 8.52 12.85 -5.42
N VAL A 399 8.33 13.58 -4.31
CA VAL A 399 7.08 13.59 -3.55
C VAL A 399 5.93 14.15 -4.39
N ALA A 400 6.17 15.22 -5.16
CA ALA A 400 5.17 15.81 -6.06
C ALA A 400 4.77 14.87 -7.20
N LYS A 401 5.73 14.13 -7.78
CA LYS A 401 5.46 13.08 -8.78
C LYS A 401 4.61 11.95 -8.19
N ALA A 402 4.94 11.48 -6.99
CA ALA A 402 4.18 10.43 -6.30
C ALA A 402 2.76 10.88 -5.90
N ALA A 403 2.54 12.18 -5.69
CA ALA A 403 1.24 12.75 -5.38
C ALA A 403 0.35 12.99 -6.63
N THR A 404 0.87 12.77 -7.84
CA THR A 404 0.09 12.88 -9.08
C THR A 404 -0.65 11.56 -9.33
N PRO A 405 -2.00 11.52 -9.33
CA PRO A 405 -2.73 10.29 -9.58
C PRO A 405 -2.42 9.75 -10.98
N ALA A 406 -2.27 8.42 -11.09
CA ALA A 406 -2.11 7.75 -12.37
C ALA A 406 -3.23 8.14 -13.34
N PRO A 407 -2.94 8.37 -14.64
CA PRO A 407 -3.99 8.60 -15.61
C PRO A 407 -4.87 7.34 -15.69
N THR A 408 -6.14 7.51 -15.38
CA THR A 408 -7.19 6.52 -15.63
C THR A 408 -7.06 6.03 -17.07
N THR A 409 -7.00 4.73 -17.25
CA THR A 409 -6.92 4.04 -18.53
C THR A 409 -8.01 4.55 -19.48
N GLY A 410 -7.61 5.44 -20.40
CA GLY A 410 -8.35 5.72 -21.63
C GLY A 410 -7.95 4.70 -22.70
N PRO A 411 -8.83 4.37 -23.67
CA PRO A 411 -8.60 3.27 -24.59
C PRO A 411 -7.42 3.54 -25.55
N SER A 412 -6.73 2.45 -25.87
CA SER A 412 -5.71 2.28 -26.92
C SER A 412 -5.84 3.25 -28.10
N ILE A 413 -4.73 3.92 -28.41
CA ILE A 413 -4.52 4.67 -29.65
C ILE A 413 -4.67 3.71 -30.83
N ARG A 414 -5.79 3.80 -31.55
CA ARG A 414 -5.85 3.49 -32.99
C ARG A 414 -5.46 4.76 -33.77
N PRO A 415 -4.99 4.64 -35.02
CA PRO A 415 -4.60 5.78 -35.83
C PRO A 415 -5.76 6.79 -35.94
N MET A 416 -5.41 8.07 -35.77
CA MET A 416 -6.30 9.21 -35.63
C MET A 416 -7.27 9.38 -36.81
N PRO A 417 -8.60 9.44 -36.60
CA PRO A 417 -9.52 10.13 -37.50
C PRO A 417 -9.48 11.64 -37.21
N PRO A 418 -9.74 12.52 -38.19
CA PRO A 418 -9.56 13.96 -38.07
C PRO A 418 -10.43 14.58 -36.98
N ALA A 419 -9.87 15.60 -36.31
CA ALA A 419 -10.46 16.34 -35.20
C ALA A 419 -11.88 16.86 -35.53
N ARG A 420 -12.82 16.68 -34.60
CA ARG A 420 -14.13 17.36 -34.64
C ARG A 420 -14.01 18.79 -34.10
N PRO A 421 -14.72 19.76 -34.70
CA PRO A 421 -14.61 21.19 -34.34
C PRO A 421 -15.22 21.47 -32.97
N THR A 422 -14.50 22.23 -32.14
CA THR A 422 -15.02 22.84 -30.90
C THR A 422 -15.95 23.99 -31.25
N MET A 423 -17.23 23.88 -30.89
CA MET A 423 -18.19 24.97 -31.11
C MET A 423 -17.91 26.15 -30.17
N PRO A 424 -17.85 27.39 -30.69
CA PRO A 424 -17.56 28.60 -29.91
C PRO A 424 -18.71 29.00 -28.99
N LYS A 425 -18.37 29.62 -27.86
CA LYS A 425 -19.32 30.03 -26.83
C LYS A 425 -19.26 31.54 -26.62
N VAL A 426 -20.42 32.17 -26.41
CA VAL A 426 -20.52 33.59 -26.07
C VAL A 426 -21.01 33.73 -24.65
N TRP A 427 -20.30 34.54 -23.88
CA TRP A 427 -20.64 34.92 -22.52
C TRP A 427 -21.54 36.16 -22.55
N ALA A 428 -22.64 36.13 -21.80
CA ALA A 428 -23.55 37.26 -21.58
C ALA A 428 -23.72 37.52 -20.08
N GLY A 429 -23.54 38.78 -19.66
CA GLY A 429 -23.49 39.18 -18.23
C GLY A 429 -24.82 39.22 -17.48
N VAL A 430 -25.80 38.39 -17.85
CA VAL A 430 -27.08 38.24 -17.15
C VAL A 430 -27.31 36.76 -16.88
N GLY A 431 -27.73 36.40 -15.66
CA GLY A 431 -27.84 35.03 -15.20
C GLY A 431 -29.11 34.75 -14.40
N ASN A 432 -29.08 33.71 -13.58
CA ASN A 432 -30.24 33.22 -12.83
C ASN A 432 -30.73 34.21 -11.76
N LYS A 433 -29.84 35.05 -11.21
CA LYS A 433 -30.19 36.08 -10.21
C LYS A 433 -31.15 37.13 -10.73
N GLU A 434 -31.22 37.34 -12.05
CA GLU A 434 -32.16 38.25 -12.70
C GLU A 434 -33.50 37.58 -13.06
N GLY A 435 -33.74 36.34 -12.63
CA GLY A 435 -35.00 35.61 -12.87
C GLY A 435 -35.27 35.35 -14.35
N VAL A 436 -34.20 35.15 -15.14
CA VAL A 436 -34.29 34.91 -16.59
C VAL A 436 -34.41 33.43 -16.88
N THR A 437 -35.35 33.07 -17.74
CA THR A 437 -35.55 31.69 -18.18
C THR A 437 -34.93 31.43 -19.56
N VAL A 438 -34.65 30.15 -19.86
CA VAL A 438 -34.14 29.74 -21.19
C VAL A 438 -35.08 30.19 -22.31
N GLY A 439 -36.40 30.11 -22.09
CA GLY A 439 -37.40 30.53 -23.08
C GLY A 439 -37.32 32.02 -23.44
N GLU A 440 -37.04 32.89 -22.47
CA GLU A 440 -36.89 34.33 -22.69
C GLU A 440 -35.60 34.66 -23.46
N TRP A 441 -34.49 33.96 -23.16
CA TRP A 441 -33.25 34.08 -23.94
C TRP A 441 -33.43 33.62 -25.39
N MET A 442 -34.12 32.51 -25.61
CA MET A 442 -34.43 32.01 -26.96
C MET A 442 -35.29 33.01 -27.74
N ALA A 443 -36.30 33.60 -27.09
CA ALA A 443 -37.15 34.62 -27.71
C ALA A 443 -36.37 35.88 -28.07
N PHE A 444 -35.49 36.35 -27.18
CA PHE A 444 -34.65 37.51 -27.41
C PHE A 444 -33.64 37.30 -28.55
N LEU A 445 -33.00 36.14 -28.62
CA LEU A 445 -32.05 35.80 -29.69
C LEU A 445 -32.72 35.71 -31.07
N SER A 446 -33.95 35.16 -31.14
CA SER A 446 -34.65 34.97 -32.41
C SER A 446 -35.46 36.21 -32.87
N ILE A 447 -36.11 36.92 -31.95
CA ILE A 447 -37.00 38.05 -32.30
C ILE A 447 -36.23 39.37 -32.35
N ASP A 448 -35.47 39.68 -31.29
CA ASP A 448 -34.83 41.01 -31.15
C ASP A 448 -33.46 41.09 -31.84
N LEU A 449 -32.78 39.95 -32.02
CA LEU A 449 -31.46 39.87 -32.64
C LEU A 449 -31.47 39.19 -34.02
N GLY A 450 -32.61 38.62 -34.43
CA GLY A 450 -32.79 38.00 -35.75
C GLY A 450 -31.88 36.79 -36.00
N ILE A 451 -31.37 36.14 -34.94
CA ILE A 451 -30.50 34.97 -35.06
C ILE A 451 -31.40 33.73 -35.20
N SER A 452 -31.23 32.99 -36.30
CA SER A 452 -31.99 31.75 -36.54
C SER A 452 -31.64 30.68 -35.50
N ARG A 453 -32.67 29.93 -35.03
CA ARG A 453 -32.56 28.86 -34.03
C ARG A 453 -31.59 27.73 -34.41
N GLU A 454 -31.29 27.59 -35.69
CA GLU A 454 -30.32 26.62 -36.20
C GLU A 454 -28.87 27.03 -35.94
N LYS A 455 -28.63 28.33 -35.68
CA LYS A 455 -27.28 28.92 -35.57
C LYS A 455 -26.75 28.98 -34.12
N PHE A 456 -27.61 28.77 -33.13
CA PHE A 456 -27.25 28.73 -31.72
C PHE A 456 -27.78 27.48 -31.05
N GLY A 457 -26.97 26.90 -30.17
CA GLY A 457 -27.19 25.62 -29.52
C GLY A 457 -27.56 25.78 -28.05
N ARG A 458 -26.87 25.04 -27.19
CA ARG A 458 -27.18 24.97 -25.77
C ARG A 458 -26.97 26.31 -25.07
N VAL A 459 -27.94 26.71 -24.26
CA VAL A 459 -27.88 27.89 -23.38
C VAL A 459 -27.68 27.38 -21.95
N ASP A 460 -26.53 27.69 -21.34
CA ASP A 460 -26.19 27.33 -19.95
C ASP A 460 -26.25 28.58 -19.08
N ILE A 461 -27.31 28.69 -18.27
CA ILE A 461 -27.54 29.83 -17.37
C ILE A 461 -26.83 29.55 -16.04
N LYS A 462 -25.86 30.40 -15.68
CA LYS A 462 -25.21 30.43 -14.36
C LYS A 462 -25.80 31.54 -13.50
N ASP A 463 -25.41 31.59 -12.23
CA ASP A 463 -25.96 32.54 -11.27
C ASP A 463 -25.72 34.01 -11.62
N SER A 464 -24.67 34.34 -12.36
CA SER A 464 -24.31 35.73 -12.69
C SER A 464 -24.05 35.98 -14.17
N PHE A 465 -24.14 34.95 -15.01
CA PHE A 465 -23.95 35.06 -16.46
C PHE A 465 -24.60 33.88 -17.18
N THR A 466 -24.80 34.02 -18.49
CA THR A 466 -25.31 32.97 -19.38
C THR A 466 -24.29 32.70 -20.48
N LEU A 467 -24.09 31.41 -20.80
CA LEU A 467 -23.19 30.96 -21.85
C LEU A 467 -24.02 30.36 -22.99
N ILE A 468 -23.84 30.87 -24.21
CA ILE A 468 -24.60 30.44 -25.39
C ILE A 468 -23.62 29.83 -26.40
N GLU A 469 -23.86 28.57 -26.79
CA GLU A 469 -23.08 27.89 -27.83
C GLU A 469 -23.56 28.29 -29.23
N PHE A 470 -22.64 28.53 -30.16
CA PHE A 470 -22.96 28.84 -31.56
C PHE A 470 -22.30 27.85 -32.50
N GLY A 471 -22.94 27.59 -33.65
CA GLY A 471 -22.46 26.60 -34.62
C GLY A 471 -21.18 27.01 -35.36
N ALA A 472 -20.84 28.30 -35.39
CA ALA A 472 -19.67 28.84 -36.10
C ALA A 472 -19.06 30.05 -35.36
N GLU A 473 -17.73 30.24 -35.47
CA GLU A 473 -16.99 31.33 -34.80
C GLU A 473 -17.41 32.71 -35.30
N ASP A 474 -17.66 32.84 -36.60
CA ASP A 474 -18.13 34.10 -37.20
C ASP A 474 -19.49 34.50 -36.65
N THR A 475 -20.38 33.52 -36.41
CA THR A 475 -21.70 33.77 -35.82
C THR A 475 -21.62 34.10 -34.33
N ALA A 476 -20.67 33.49 -33.60
CA ALA A 476 -20.41 33.82 -32.20
C ALA A 476 -19.87 35.26 -32.03
N ALA A 477 -18.98 35.70 -32.92
CA ALA A 477 -18.45 37.06 -32.93
C ALA A 477 -19.52 38.09 -33.26
N GLU A 478 -20.32 37.84 -34.31
CA GLU A 478 -21.44 38.71 -34.71
C GLU A 478 -22.51 38.79 -33.60
N ALA A 479 -22.82 37.67 -32.95
CA ALA A 479 -23.76 37.63 -31.83
C ALA A 479 -23.23 38.41 -30.62
N ALA A 480 -21.95 38.30 -30.28
CA ALA A 480 -21.35 39.04 -29.17
C ALA A 480 -21.38 40.56 -29.39
N GLU A 481 -21.14 41.03 -30.62
CA GLU A 481 -21.21 42.44 -30.97
C GLU A 481 -22.64 42.98 -30.90
N LYS A 482 -23.62 42.23 -31.42
CA LYS A 482 -25.03 42.63 -31.40
C LYS A 482 -25.66 42.57 -30.01
N LEU A 483 -25.19 41.66 -29.15
CA LEU A 483 -25.62 41.54 -27.75
C LEU A 483 -25.03 42.65 -26.87
N ALA A 484 -23.81 43.12 -27.17
CA ALA A 484 -23.15 44.15 -26.38
C ALA A 484 -23.88 45.50 -26.50
N GLY A 485 -24.42 45.99 -25.38
CA GLY A 485 -25.05 47.30 -25.30
C GLY A 485 -26.57 47.33 -25.46
N ARG A 486 -27.22 46.20 -25.78
CA ARG A 486 -28.69 46.05 -25.77
C ARG A 486 -29.23 45.94 -24.34
N THR A 487 -30.46 46.38 -24.11
CA THR A 487 -31.14 46.23 -22.83
C THR A 487 -31.97 44.95 -22.79
N PHE A 488 -31.72 44.10 -21.80
CA PHE A 488 -32.49 42.89 -21.53
C PHE A 488 -32.92 42.88 -20.06
N LYS A 489 -34.22 42.73 -19.81
CA LYS A 489 -34.86 42.94 -18.49
C LYS A 489 -34.34 44.19 -17.74
N GLY A 490 -34.25 45.32 -18.44
CA GLY A 490 -33.87 46.61 -17.83
C GLY A 490 -32.37 46.79 -17.53
N ARG A 491 -31.52 45.80 -17.84
CA ARG A 491 -30.05 45.90 -17.72
C ARG A 491 -29.36 45.93 -19.07
N ARG A 492 -28.30 46.72 -19.17
CA ARG A 492 -27.45 46.77 -20.38
C ARG A 492 -26.54 45.54 -20.42
N LEU A 493 -26.70 44.72 -21.46
CA LEU A 493 -25.95 43.49 -21.65
C LEU A 493 -24.49 43.78 -21.97
N THR A 494 -23.59 43.05 -21.33
CA THR A 494 -22.20 42.90 -21.75
C THR A 494 -22.04 41.51 -22.34
N ALA A 495 -21.53 41.42 -23.57
CA ALA A 495 -21.32 40.16 -24.25
C ALA A 495 -19.91 40.07 -24.82
N ARG A 496 -19.27 38.90 -24.71
CA ARG A 496 -17.91 38.64 -25.21
C ARG A 496 -17.80 37.18 -25.65
N VAL A 497 -17.04 36.94 -26.72
CA VAL A 497 -16.70 35.57 -27.15
C VAL A 497 -15.75 34.95 -26.12
N ASP A 498 -16.11 33.79 -25.59
CA ASP A 498 -15.28 33.05 -24.64
C ASP A 498 -14.16 32.32 -25.40
N ARG A 499 -12.92 32.76 -25.19
CA ARG A 499 -11.72 32.17 -25.80
C ARG A 499 -11.00 31.18 -24.88
N GLY A 500 -11.67 30.69 -23.84
CA GLY A 500 -11.05 29.80 -22.86
C GLY A 500 -10.16 30.56 -21.86
N ALA A 501 -9.88 29.91 -20.73
CA ALA A 501 -9.32 30.53 -19.54
C ALA A 501 -7.96 31.22 -19.78
N LYS A 502 -7.90 32.54 -19.49
CA LYS A 502 -6.66 33.31 -19.38
C LYS A 502 -6.06 33.10 -17.97
N PRO A 503 -4.73 32.91 -17.82
CA PRO A 503 -4.11 32.70 -16.50
C PRO A 503 -4.25 33.93 -15.59
N PRO A 504 -4.33 33.74 -14.25
CA PRO A 504 -4.66 34.81 -13.31
C PRO A 504 -3.56 35.86 -13.24
N ARG A 505 -3.97 37.13 -13.34
CA ARG A 505 -3.13 38.32 -13.26
C ARG A 505 -2.89 38.66 -11.78
N ARG A 506 -1.63 38.60 -11.31
CA ARG A 506 -1.23 39.09 -9.97
C ARG A 506 -1.50 40.60 -9.88
N ALA A 507 -2.21 41.01 -8.83
CA ALA A 507 -2.31 42.40 -8.38
C ALA A 507 -1.05 42.77 -7.57
N PRO A 508 -0.68 44.06 -7.49
CA PRO A 508 0.57 44.53 -6.86
C PRO A 508 0.67 44.26 -5.36
#